data_AF-A0A8S8YVJ5-F1
#
_entry.id   AF-A0A8S8YVJ5-F1
#
_cell.length_a   1.000
_cell.length_b   1.000
_cell.length_c   1.000
_cell.angle_alpha   90.00
_cell.angle_beta   90.00
_cell.angle_gamma   90.00
#
_symmetry.space_group_name_H-M   'P 1'
#
loop_
_entity.id
_entity.type
_entity.pdbx_description
1 polymer ?
#
loop_
_entity_poly.entity_id
_entity_poly.type
_entity_poly.pdbx_seq_one_letter_code
_entity_poly.pdbx_strand_id
1 'polypeptide(L)'
;MLRLYNRSVEGADLRGLTDTMPTCRMCTQNYPLNQFVSGNGPRYQVCVRCAVENDLAERDDTPQLYSDELVRARFSLFTRRYRIWFFVLFGWTLYFSIGRGIEVWSTILFLVLLLCTLTAPVIHFLGSTRFNAELAKLTP
;
A
#
# COMPACT_ATOMS: atom_id res chain seq x y z
N MET A 1 29.58 -21.90 26.01
CA MET A 1 28.34 -21.14 26.24
C MET A 1 27.89 -20.28 25.04
N LEU A 2 28.80 -19.67 24.26
CA LEU A 2 28.41 -18.85 23.09
C LEU A 2 27.97 -19.63 21.84
N ARG A 3 28.23 -20.95 21.79
CA ARG A 3 27.88 -21.81 20.64
C ARG A 3 26.46 -22.39 20.67
N LEU A 4 25.74 -22.22 21.79
CA LEU A 4 24.39 -22.76 21.98
C LEU A 4 23.28 -21.73 21.71
N TYR A 5 23.57 -20.42 21.83
CA TYR A 5 22.60 -19.37 21.51
C TYR A 5 22.35 -19.25 20.00
N ASN A 6 23.40 -19.43 19.19
CA ASN A 6 23.27 -19.26 17.74
C ASN A 6 22.49 -20.40 17.05
N ARG A 7 22.31 -21.55 17.73
CA ARG A 7 21.58 -22.70 17.19
C ARG A 7 20.06 -22.62 17.46
N SER A 8 19.59 -21.78 18.38
CA SER A 8 18.14 -21.70 18.66
C SER A 8 17.37 -20.85 17.65
N VAL A 9 18.06 -20.07 16.81
CA VAL A 9 17.42 -19.18 15.83
C VAL A 9 17.20 -19.89 14.48
N GLU A 10 17.95 -20.95 14.18
CA GLU A 10 17.89 -21.66 12.88
C GLU A 10 16.74 -22.69 12.76
N GLY A 11 15.95 -22.90 13.82
CA GLY A 11 14.92 -23.94 13.85
C GLY A 11 13.54 -23.50 14.37
N ALA A 12 13.31 -22.21 14.60
CA ALA A 12 12.01 -21.70 14.98
C ALA A 12 11.16 -21.47 13.72
N ASP A 13 10.09 -22.25 13.59
CA ASP A 13 9.06 -22.12 12.58
C ASP A 13 8.59 -20.66 12.42
N LEU A 14 9.11 -20.00 11.38
CA LEU A 14 8.81 -18.61 11.02
C LEU A 14 7.32 -18.38 10.72
N ARG A 15 6.49 -19.42 10.62
CA ARG A 15 5.03 -19.32 10.41
C ARG A 15 4.23 -19.18 11.71
N GLY A 16 4.81 -19.50 12.87
CA GLY A 16 4.13 -19.39 14.17
C GLY A 16 4.32 -18.05 14.89
N LEU A 17 5.42 -17.34 14.59
CA LEU A 17 5.72 -16.03 15.19
C LEU A 17 4.97 -14.86 14.52
N THR A 18 4.33 -15.12 13.38
CA THR A 18 3.52 -14.14 12.64
C THR A 18 2.10 -13.98 13.18
N ASP A 19 1.67 -14.82 14.13
CA ASP A 19 0.28 -14.84 14.62
C ASP A 19 0.11 -14.17 16.00
N THR A 20 1.21 -13.88 16.71
CA THR A 20 1.13 -12.88 17.77
C THR A 20 1.09 -11.52 17.08
N MET A 21 -0.03 -10.86 17.22
CA MET A 21 -0.35 -9.55 16.68
C MET A 21 -0.11 -8.55 17.83
N PRO A 22 1.15 -8.13 18.08
CA PRO A 22 1.46 -7.27 19.21
C PRO A 22 0.88 -5.88 19.02
N THR A 23 0.40 -5.32 20.12
CA THR A 23 -0.08 -3.95 20.16
C THR A 23 1.10 -3.01 20.39
N CYS A 24 1.19 -1.94 19.60
CA CYS A 24 2.17 -0.88 19.86
C CYS A 24 1.80 -0.13 21.15
N ARG A 25 2.78 0.07 22.05
CA ARG A 25 2.54 0.77 23.33
C ARG A 25 2.21 2.26 23.20
N MET A 26 2.56 2.89 22.07
CA MET A 26 2.39 4.34 21.85
C MET A 26 1.09 4.66 21.10
N CYS A 27 0.84 4.00 19.97
CA CYS A 27 -0.37 4.23 19.17
C CYS A 27 -1.52 3.26 19.47
N THR A 28 -1.29 2.25 20.34
CA THR A 28 -2.28 1.24 20.78
C THR A 28 -2.96 0.47 19.65
N GLN A 29 -2.40 0.52 18.43
CA GLN A 29 -2.83 -0.24 17.27
C GLN A 29 -2.08 -1.57 17.18
N ASN A 30 -2.71 -2.53 16.51
CA ASN A 30 -2.18 -3.86 16.29
C ASN A 30 -1.49 -3.95 14.92
N TYR A 31 -0.25 -4.44 14.89
CA TYR A 31 0.55 -4.58 13.67
C TYR A 31 1.28 -5.93 13.64
N PRO A 32 1.64 -6.45 12.46
CA PRO A 32 2.52 -7.60 12.37
C PRO A 32 3.91 -7.28 12.94
N LEU A 33 4.56 -8.30 13.51
CA LEU A 33 5.82 -8.15 14.26
C LEU A 33 6.96 -7.53 13.45
N ASN A 34 6.93 -7.67 12.11
CA ASN A 34 7.90 -7.09 11.19
C ASN A 34 7.82 -5.55 11.10
N GLN A 35 6.77 -4.91 11.61
CA GLN A 35 6.63 -3.45 11.69
C GLN A 35 7.11 -2.86 13.02
N PHE A 36 7.77 -3.67 13.87
CA PHE A 36 8.33 -3.24 15.14
C PHE A 36 9.84 -3.03 15.04
N VAL A 37 10.35 -2.01 15.74
CA VAL A 37 11.80 -1.77 15.80
C VAL A 37 12.45 -2.84 16.67
N SER A 38 13.50 -3.49 16.16
CA SER A 38 14.32 -4.40 16.95
C SER A 38 15.14 -3.60 17.96
N GLY A 39 14.92 -3.83 19.26
CA GLY A 39 15.71 -3.19 20.31
C GLY A 39 15.14 -3.44 21.70
N ASN A 40 16.02 -3.43 22.70
CA ASN A 40 15.66 -3.55 24.11
C ASN A 40 15.50 -2.16 24.74
N GLY A 41 14.69 -2.07 25.80
CA GLY A 41 14.49 -0.82 26.55
C GLY A 41 13.43 0.10 25.93
N PRO A 42 13.73 1.38 25.63
CA PRO A 42 12.73 2.33 25.13
C PRO A 42 12.24 2.03 23.72
N ARG A 43 12.85 1.08 22.98
CA ARG A 43 12.40 0.62 21.66
C ARG A 43 11.47 -0.61 21.72
N TYR A 44 11.26 -1.21 22.90
CA TYR A 44 10.47 -2.43 23.04
C TYR A 44 8.97 -2.21 22.75
N GLN A 45 8.39 -3.05 21.88
CA GLN A 45 6.97 -3.02 21.48
C GLN A 45 6.52 -1.65 20.93
N VAL A 46 7.41 -0.96 20.21
CA VAL A 46 7.09 0.29 19.49
C VAL A 46 7.12 0.02 17.98
N CYS A 47 6.07 0.43 17.27
CA CYS A 47 6.05 0.34 15.81
C CYS A 47 7.04 1.34 15.19
N VAL A 48 7.56 1.03 14.01
CA VAL A 48 8.57 1.85 13.30
C VAL A 48 8.14 3.32 13.18
N ARG A 49 6.86 3.59 12.91
CA ARG A 49 6.33 4.96 12.82
C ARG A 49 6.46 5.73 14.14
N CYS A 50 5.97 5.16 15.25
CA CYS A 50 6.07 5.80 16.56
C CYS A 50 7.52 5.96 17.01
N ALA A 51 8.40 5.04 16.59
CA ALA A 51 9.82 5.14 16.89
C ALA A 51 10.48 6.34 16.18
N VAL A 52 10.15 6.58 14.91
CA VAL A 52 10.64 7.75 14.16
C VAL A 52 10.03 9.06 14.69
N GLU A 53 8.73 9.07 14.98
CA GLU A 53 8.04 10.28 15.48
C GLU A 53 8.52 10.71 16.88
N ASN A 54 9.01 9.78 17.70
CA ASN A 54 9.49 10.06 19.06
C ASN A 54 11.03 10.06 19.16
N ASP A 55 11.74 10.18 18.04
CA ASP A 55 13.22 10.19 17.98
C ASP A 55 13.87 8.95 18.63
N LEU A 56 13.12 7.86 18.71
CA LEU A 56 13.59 6.59 19.24
C LEU A 56 14.39 5.84 18.19
N ALA A 57 14.18 6.06 16.88
CA ALA A 57 14.93 5.44 15.79
C ALA A 57 15.06 6.42 14.60
N GLU A 58 16.22 6.43 13.95
CA GLU A 58 16.45 7.26 12.78
C GLU A 58 15.78 6.65 11.53
N ARG A 59 15.44 7.48 10.54
CA ARG A 59 14.85 6.98 9.27
C ARG A 59 15.79 6.03 8.53
N ASP A 60 17.10 6.21 8.68
CA ASP A 60 18.12 5.34 8.08
C ASP A 60 18.25 3.99 8.79
N ASP A 61 17.89 3.90 10.08
CA ASP A 61 17.91 2.65 10.86
C ASP A 61 16.70 1.74 10.55
N THR A 62 15.69 2.24 9.84
CA THR A 62 14.46 1.52 9.54
C THR A 62 14.07 1.55 8.05
N PRO A 63 14.96 1.09 7.15
CA PRO A 63 14.74 1.15 5.70
C PRO A 63 13.56 0.28 5.23
N GLN A 64 13.14 -0.68 6.04
CA GLN A 64 12.13 -1.67 5.71
C GLN A 64 10.70 -1.10 5.53
N LEU A 65 10.41 0.10 6.07
CA LEU A 65 9.09 0.74 5.92
C LEU A 65 9.09 2.02 5.06
N TYR A 66 10.21 2.73 4.98
CA TYR A 66 10.28 4.08 4.39
C TYR A 66 11.28 4.21 3.24
N SER A 67 11.80 3.11 2.66
CA SER A 67 12.65 3.23 1.49
C SER A 67 11.86 3.81 0.30
N ASP A 68 12.42 4.84 -0.34
CA ASP A 68 11.79 5.55 -1.47
C ASP A 68 11.45 4.61 -2.63
N GLU A 69 12.20 3.52 -2.77
CA GLU A 69 11.95 2.44 -3.72
C GLU A 69 10.61 1.73 -3.48
N LEU A 70 10.24 1.43 -2.22
CA LEU A 70 8.98 0.79 -1.87
C LEU A 70 7.81 1.75 -2.06
N VAL A 71 8.01 3.01 -1.67
CA VAL A 71 7.03 4.09 -1.89
C VAL A 71 6.74 4.21 -3.38
N ARG A 72 7.79 4.34 -4.20
CA ARG A 72 7.67 4.47 -5.66
C ARG A 72 7.09 3.21 -6.32
N ALA A 73 7.45 2.01 -5.85
CA ALA A 73 6.88 0.76 -6.33
C ALA A 73 5.36 0.67 -6.06
N ARG A 74 4.92 0.98 -4.83
CA ARG A 74 3.50 1.01 -4.47
C ARG A 74 2.75 2.07 -5.29
N PHE A 75 3.28 3.29 -5.37
CA PHE A 75 2.67 4.35 -6.18
C PHE A 75 2.53 3.93 -7.64
N SER A 76 3.55 3.30 -8.24
CA SER A 76 3.47 2.85 -9.64
C SER A 76 2.37 1.80 -9.87
N LEU A 77 2.15 0.88 -8.92
CA LEU A 77 1.06 -0.09 -8.97
C LEU A 77 -0.31 0.60 -8.85
N PHE A 78 -0.45 1.56 -7.91
CA PHE A 78 -1.68 2.32 -7.73
C PHE A 78 -2.01 3.18 -8.95
N THR A 79 -1.03 3.89 -9.52
CA THR A 79 -1.22 4.71 -10.72
C THR A 79 -1.73 3.88 -11.90
N ARG A 80 -1.18 2.67 -12.12
CA ARG A 80 -1.62 1.80 -13.21
C ARG A 80 -3.08 1.37 -13.07
N ARG A 81 -3.56 1.13 -11.85
CA ARG A 81 -4.94 0.72 -11.56
C ARG A 81 -5.92 1.91 -11.62
N TYR A 82 -5.55 3.06 -11.07
CA TYR A 82 -6.43 4.22 -10.95
C TYR A 82 -6.44 5.13 -12.18
N ARG A 83 -5.51 4.97 -13.14
CA ARG A 83 -5.48 5.79 -14.38
C ARG A 83 -6.82 5.77 -15.14
N ILE A 84 -7.49 4.62 -15.21
CA ILE A 84 -8.76 4.48 -15.94
C ILE A 84 -9.87 5.31 -15.27
N TRP A 85 -9.94 5.27 -13.95
CA TRP A 85 -10.88 6.09 -13.17
C TRP A 85 -10.59 7.58 -13.33
N PHE A 86 -9.31 7.96 -13.35
CA PHE A 86 -8.90 9.34 -13.60
C PHE A 86 -9.35 9.82 -14.99
N PHE A 87 -9.15 9.02 -16.05
CA PHE A 87 -9.62 9.36 -17.40
C PHE A 87 -11.14 9.48 -17.49
N VAL A 88 -11.89 8.58 -16.84
CA VAL A 88 -13.36 8.64 -16.79
C VAL A 88 -13.82 9.91 -16.09
N LEU A 89 -13.31 10.19 -14.88
CA LEU A 89 -13.65 11.40 -14.12
C LEU A 89 -13.32 12.67 -14.91
N PHE A 90 -12.09 12.75 -15.44
CA PHE A 90 -11.65 13.89 -16.23
C PHE A 90 -12.51 14.08 -17.48
N GLY A 91 -12.87 12.99 -18.15
CA GLY A 91 -13.77 13.00 -19.30
C GLY A 91 -15.16 13.55 -18.97
N TRP A 92 -15.74 13.14 -17.84
CA TRP A 92 -17.00 13.70 -17.34
C TRP A 92 -16.89 15.18 -16.99
N THR A 93 -15.81 15.59 -16.30
CA THR A 93 -15.56 17.00 -15.99
C THR A 93 -15.47 17.85 -17.27
N LEU A 94 -14.76 17.36 -18.29
CA LEU A 94 -14.61 18.05 -19.58
C LEU A 94 -15.95 18.14 -20.32
N TYR A 95 -16.75 17.06 -20.30
CA TYR A 95 -18.09 17.04 -20.90
C TYR A 95 -19.03 18.07 -20.25
N PHE A 96 -19.05 18.15 -18.91
CA PHE A 96 -19.86 19.14 -18.21
C PHE A 96 -19.37 20.58 -18.40
N SER A 97 -18.06 20.78 -18.55
CA SER A 97 -17.47 22.11 -18.69
C SER A 97 -17.67 22.69 -20.10
N ILE A 98 -17.29 21.95 -21.15
CA ILE A 98 -17.22 22.48 -22.53
C ILE A 98 -18.04 21.64 -23.51
N GLY A 99 -18.22 20.34 -23.22
CA GLY A 99 -18.78 19.37 -24.17
C GLY A 99 -20.26 19.55 -24.54
N ARG A 100 -21.03 20.38 -23.81
CA ARG A 100 -22.48 20.52 -23.99
C ARG A 100 -22.90 21.51 -25.09
N GLY A 101 -21.98 22.30 -25.64
CA GLY A 101 -22.31 23.42 -26.53
C GLY A 101 -22.52 23.08 -28.01
N ILE A 102 -22.23 21.85 -28.46
CA ILE A 102 -22.31 21.48 -29.88
C ILE A 102 -23.12 20.19 -30.04
N GLU A 103 -24.25 20.23 -30.75
CA GLU A 103 -25.27 19.15 -30.78
C GLU A 103 -24.71 17.77 -31.15
N VAL A 104 -23.95 17.67 -32.24
CA VAL A 104 -23.43 16.38 -32.73
C VAL A 104 -22.29 15.86 -31.83
N TRP A 105 -21.37 16.73 -31.44
CA TRP A 105 -20.21 16.36 -30.64
C TRP A 105 -20.56 16.00 -29.20
N SER A 106 -21.52 16.71 -28.60
CA SER A 106 -22.04 16.40 -27.27
C SER A 106 -22.59 14.97 -27.20
N THR A 107 -23.36 14.58 -28.20
CA THR A 107 -23.97 13.24 -28.26
C THR A 107 -22.92 12.13 -28.40
N ILE A 108 -21.94 12.30 -29.29
CA ILE A 108 -20.87 11.32 -29.48
C ILE A 108 -19.99 11.20 -28.24
N LEU A 109 -19.57 12.33 -27.66
CA LEU A 109 -18.77 12.34 -26.44
C LEU A 109 -19.50 11.68 -25.26
N PHE A 110 -20.80 11.95 -25.13
CA PHE A 110 -21.62 11.32 -24.10
C PHE A 110 -21.66 9.80 -24.27
N LEU A 111 -21.89 9.29 -25.48
CA LEU A 111 -21.92 7.84 -25.74
C LEU A 111 -20.58 7.17 -25.45
N VAL A 112 -19.46 7.78 -25.86
CA VAL A 112 -18.12 7.26 -25.56
C VAL A 112 -17.86 7.25 -24.06
N LEU A 113 -18.19 8.34 -23.34
CA LEU A 113 -18.04 8.40 -21.89
C LEU A 113 -18.91 7.37 -21.17
N LEU A 114 -20.13 7.14 -21.65
CA LEU A 114 -21.02 6.11 -21.13
C LEU A 114 -20.38 4.72 -21.26
N LEU A 115 -19.86 4.38 -22.45
CA LEU A 115 -19.18 3.11 -22.69
C LEU A 115 -17.91 2.96 -21.84
N CYS A 116 -17.09 4.01 -21.72
CA CYS A 116 -15.91 4.01 -20.85
C CYS A 116 -16.30 3.79 -19.38
N THR A 117 -17.39 4.41 -18.92
CA THR A 117 -17.89 4.28 -17.55
C THR A 117 -18.42 2.87 -17.27
N LEU A 118 -19.01 2.20 -18.27
CA LEU A 118 -19.46 0.81 -18.16
C LEU A 118 -18.30 -0.21 -18.20
N THR A 119 -17.30 0.04 -19.04
CA THR A 119 -16.15 -0.88 -19.21
C THR A 119 -15.12 -0.75 -18.10
N ALA A 120 -14.95 0.44 -17.51
CA ALA A 120 -14.03 0.69 -16.39
C ALA A 120 -14.21 -0.26 -15.20
N PRO A 121 -15.42 -0.46 -14.62
CA PRO A 121 -15.60 -1.37 -13.48
C PRO A 121 -15.30 -2.82 -13.87
N VAL A 122 -15.68 -3.26 -15.08
CA VAL A 122 -15.38 -4.62 -15.57
C VAL A 122 -13.89 -4.90 -15.52
N ILE A 123 -13.08 -4.03 -16.13
CA ILE A 123 -11.61 -4.17 -16.14
C ILE A 123 -11.04 -4.07 -14.71
N HIS A 124 -11.61 -3.21 -13.87
CA HIS A 124 -11.18 -3.04 -12.48
C HIS A 124 -11.39 -4.30 -11.63
N PHE A 125 -12.52 -5.00 -11.80
CA PHE A 125 -12.82 -6.25 -11.11
C PHE A 125 -11.92 -7.40 -11.58
N LEU A 126 -11.75 -7.56 -12.90
CA LEU A 126 -10.89 -8.63 -13.46
C LEU A 126 -9.43 -8.50 -13.03
N GLY A 127 -8.94 -7.28 -12.75
CA GLY A 127 -7.58 -7.02 -12.28
C GLY A 127 -7.37 -7.09 -10.76
N SER A 128 -8.39 -7.40 -9.97
CA SER A 128 -8.32 -7.38 -8.48
C SER A 128 -7.34 -8.41 -7.90
N THR A 129 -7.42 -9.66 -8.36
CA THR A 129 -6.57 -10.77 -7.87
C THR A 129 -5.09 -10.54 -8.16
N ARG A 130 -4.76 -10.13 -9.38
CA ARG A 130 -3.39 -9.79 -9.79
C ARG A 130 -2.84 -8.62 -8.99
N PHE A 131 -3.64 -7.58 -8.76
CA PHE A 131 -3.20 -6.42 -7.98
C PHE A 131 -2.87 -6.79 -6.54
N ASN A 132 -3.72 -7.60 -5.88
CA ASN A 132 -3.47 -8.04 -4.51
C ASN A 132 -2.21 -8.92 -4.43
N ALA A 133 -1.94 -9.76 -5.43
CA ALA A 133 -0.72 -10.55 -5.50
C ALA A 133 0.54 -9.69 -5.66
N GLU A 134 0.51 -8.65 -6.52
CA GLU A 134 1.65 -7.73 -6.66
C GLU A 134 1.83 -6.83 -5.42
N LEU A 135 0.73 -6.45 -4.76
CA LEU A 135 0.78 -5.67 -3.53
C LEU A 135 1.38 -6.50 -2.38
N ALA A 136 0.98 -7.76 -2.23
CA ALA A 136 1.51 -8.69 -1.23
C ALA A 136 3.04 -8.91 -1.36
N LYS A 137 3.61 -8.79 -2.57
CA LYS A 137 5.07 -8.82 -2.75
C LYS A 137 5.78 -7.57 -2.23
N LEU A 138 5.08 -6.43 -2.21
CA LEU A 138 5.65 -5.13 -1.81
C LEU A 138 5.41 -4.79 -0.34
N THR A 139 4.53 -5.50 0.35
CA THR A 139 4.33 -5.42 1.79
C THR A 139 4.78 -6.73 2.43
N PRO A 140 6.04 -6.82 2.88
CA PRO A 140 6.52 -8.00 3.60
C PRO A 140 5.79 -8.17 4.93
#